data_AF-A0A3C1FKV7-F1
#
_entry.id   AF-A0A3C1FKV7-F1
#
_cell.length_a   1.000
_cell.length_b   1.000
_cell.length_c   1.000
_cell.angle_alpha   90.00
_cell.angle_beta   90.00
_cell.angle_gamma   90.00
#
_symmetry.space_group_name_H-M   'P 1'
#
loop_
_entity.id
_entity.type
_entity.pdbx_description
1 polymer ?
#
loop_
_entity_poly.entity_id
_entity_poly.type
_entity_poly.pdbx_seq_one_letter_code
_entity_poly.pdbx_strand_id
1 'polypeptide(L)'
;VRTNLEAAREICRQLKLRGIGGVVVIDFIHMDDADNIARLLDVLRDGLANDRTPTQISGMSEFGLVEMTRKRTREPLARLLSEDCGGCGGTGRTRSLVAVGNEILRKVERENAARPGRPIRVRAAGEVASWLNDSEDRLLTRLQQRLGVGVEIDSRPGFSRERYEISVE
;
A
#
# COMPACT_ATOMS: atom_id res chain seq x y z
N VAL A 1 11.05 -19.15 18.33
CA VAL A 1 10.21 -18.19 19.09
C VAL A 1 10.46 -16.72 18.73
N ARG A 2 11.70 -16.20 18.81
CA ARG A 2 12.00 -14.76 18.57
C ARG A 2 11.35 -14.19 17.30
N THR A 3 11.51 -14.87 16.17
CA THR A 3 10.92 -14.48 14.88
C THR A 3 9.40 -14.37 14.93
N ASN A 4 8.69 -15.32 15.55
CA ASN A 4 7.23 -15.26 15.69
C ASN A 4 6.80 -14.06 16.55
N LEU A 5 7.54 -13.73 17.62
CA LEU A 5 7.25 -12.56 18.45
C LEU A 5 7.50 -11.24 17.70
N GLU A 6 8.54 -11.16 16.88
CA GLU A 6 8.78 -10.01 16.00
C GLU A 6 7.69 -9.89 14.94
N ALA A 7 7.30 -11.01 14.32
CA ALA A 7 6.23 -11.07 13.34
C ALA A 7 4.89 -10.64 13.95
N ALA A 8 4.54 -11.11 15.14
CA ALA A 8 3.31 -10.72 15.84
C ALA A 8 3.22 -9.19 16.04
N ARG A 9 4.30 -8.56 16.53
CA ARG A 9 4.35 -7.10 16.70
C ARG A 9 4.16 -6.37 15.37
N GLU A 10 4.81 -6.85 14.31
CA GLU A 10 4.72 -6.25 12.98
C GLU A 10 3.32 -6.44 12.37
N ILE A 11 2.70 -7.60 12.56
CA ILE A 11 1.32 -7.87 12.13
C ILE A 11 0.36 -6.88 12.81
N CYS A 12 0.43 -6.72 14.13
CA CYS A 12 -0.40 -5.74 14.84
C CYS A 12 -0.24 -4.33 14.26
N ARG A 13 1.00 -3.92 13.95
CA ARG A 13 1.29 -2.63 13.32
C ARG A 13 0.68 -2.52 11.92
N GLN A 14 0.83 -3.54 11.08
CA GLN A 14 0.33 -3.56 9.71
C GLN A 14 -1.19 -3.59 9.64
N LEU A 15 -1.88 -4.29 10.54
CA LEU A 15 -3.34 -4.29 10.64
C LEU A 15 -3.88 -2.85 10.80
N LYS A 16 -3.26 -2.08 11.70
CA LYS A 16 -3.61 -0.68 11.97
C LYS A 16 -3.31 0.23 10.77
N LEU A 17 -2.10 0.16 10.23
CA LEU A 17 -1.66 1.01 9.12
C LEU A 17 -2.49 0.77 7.86
N ARG A 18 -2.65 -0.51 7.49
CA ARG A 18 -3.36 -0.90 6.26
C ARG A 18 -4.87 -0.88 6.41
N GLY A 19 -5.40 -0.72 7.63
CA GLY A 19 -6.84 -0.76 7.89
C GLY A 19 -7.45 -2.11 7.57
N ILE A 20 -6.71 -3.20 7.83
CA ILE A 20 -7.19 -4.56 7.58
C ILE A 20 -8.29 -4.88 8.60
N GLY A 21 -9.39 -5.44 8.12
CA GLY A 21 -10.52 -5.84 8.96
C GLY A 21 -11.35 -6.94 8.31
N GLY A 22 -12.09 -7.65 9.13
CA GLY A 22 -12.67 -8.96 8.84
C GLY A 22 -11.93 -10.06 9.59
N VAL A 23 -12.06 -11.28 9.09
CA VAL A 23 -11.31 -12.45 9.56
C VAL A 23 -9.87 -12.35 9.05
N VAL A 24 -8.91 -12.55 9.95
CA VAL A 24 -7.48 -12.63 9.64
C VAL A 24 -6.99 -13.96 10.19
N VAL A 25 -6.29 -14.72 9.35
CA VAL A 25 -5.65 -15.98 9.71
C VAL A 25 -4.14 -15.77 9.60
N ILE A 26 -3.42 -16.12 10.66
CA ILE A 26 -1.97 -15.95 10.75
C ILE A 26 -1.35 -17.32 10.89
N ASP A 27 -0.51 -17.68 9.93
CA ASP A 27 0.29 -18.91 9.94
C ASP A 27 1.68 -18.60 10.50
N PHE A 28 1.95 -19.05 11.73
CA PHE A 28 3.23 -18.84 12.40
C PHE A 28 4.16 -20.04 12.16
N ILE A 29 5.47 -19.83 12.29
CA ILE A 29 6.43 -20.94 12.29
C ILE A 29 6.06 -21.87 13.45
N HIS A 30 6.02 -23.18 13.18
CA HIS A 30 5.59 -24.20 14.14
C HIS A 30 6.24 -24.05 15.52
N MET A 31 5.45 -24.23 16.57
CA MET A 31 5.86 -24.17 17.97
C MET A 31 5.19 -25.30 18.73
N ASP A 32 5.98 -26.17 19.36
CA ASP A 32 5.45 -27.30 20.15
C ASP A 32 5.24 -26.95 21.63
N ASP A 33 5.92 -25.90 22.10
CA ASP A 33 5.92 -25.48 23.49
C ASP A 33 4.77 -24.51 23.78
N ALA A 34 3.89 -24.93 24.70
CA ALA A 34 2.71 -24.18 25.13
C ALA A 34 3.05 -22.80 25.71
N ASP A 35 4.19 -22.65 26.40
CA ASP A 35 4.60 -21.37 26.98
C ASP A 35 4.96 -20.37 25.87
N ASN A 36 5.56 -20.86 24.78
CA ASN A 36 5.87 -20.04 23.62
C ASN A 36 4.61 -19.61 22.86
N ILE A 37 3.60 -20.48 22.77
CA ILE A 37 2.29 -20.15 22.20
C ILE A 37 1.59 -19.10 23.06
N ALA A 38 1.54 -19.29 24.38
CA ALA A 38 0.93 -18.33 25.30
C ALA A 38 1.58 -16.95 25.16
N ARG A 39 2.92 -16.89 25.18
CA ARG A 39 3.69 -15.66 24.99
C ARG A 39 3.42 -14.99 23.65
N LEU A 40 3.26 -15.77 22.57
CA LEU A 40 2.90 -15.23 21.26
C LEU A 40 1.52 -14.57 21.26
N LEU A 41 0.52 -15.25 21.84
CA LEU A 41 -0.84 -14.74 21.95
C LEU A 41 -0.90 -13.47 22.80
N ASP A 42 -0.12 -13.40 23.88
CA ASP A 42 0.00 -12.20 24.71
C ASP A 42 0.59 -11.02 23.93
N VAL A 43 1.63 -11.25 23.12
CA VAL A 43 2.19 -10.20 22.25
C VAL A 43 1.15 -9.68 21.25
N LEU A 44 0.30 -10.56 20.69
CA LEU A 44 -0.78 -10.15 19.80
C LEU A 44 -1.84 -9.31 20.55
N ARG A 45 -2.25 -9.74 21.75
CA ARG A 45 -3.20 -9.02 22.59
C ARG A 45 -2.65 -7.64 22.96
N ASP A 46 -1.43 -7.57 23.46
CA ASP A 46 -0.77 -6.33 23.87
C ASP A 46 -0.59 -5.36 22.68
N GLY A 47 -0.19 -5.89 21.52
CA GLY A 47 0.01 -5.10 20.30
C GLY A 47 -1.28 -4.45 19.76
N LEU A 48 -2.44 -5.00 20.13
CA LEU A 48 -3.77 -4.56 19.72
C LEU A 48 -4.60 -3.98 20.88
N ALA A 49 -4.09 -3.97 22.11
CA ALA A 49 -4.79 -3.44 23.28
C ALA A 49 -5.19 -1.97 23.13
N ASN A 50 -4.35 -1.18 22.45
CA ASN A 50 -4.60 0.24 22.17
C ASN A 50 -5.24 0.49 20.78
N ASP A 51 -5.64 -0.57 20.06
CA ASP A 51 -6.37 -0.39 18.81
C ASP A 51 -7.81 0.06 19.11
N ARG A 52 -8.21 1.20 18.54
CA ARG A 52 -9.57 1.73 18.66
C ARG A 52 -10.61 0.83 17.98
N THR A 53 -10.16 -0.10 17.15
CA THR A 53 -11.02 -1.02 16.41
C THR A 53 -11.25 -2.29 17.22
N PRO A 54 -12.51 -2.66 17.51
CA PRO A 54 -12.82 -3.90 18.23
C PRO A 54 -12.17 -5.11 17.56
N THR A 55 -11.44 -5.89 18.36
CA THR A 55 -10.63 -7.01 17.91
C THR A 55 -10.82 -8.20 18.84
N GLN A 56 -10.91 -9.40 18.28
CA GLN A 56 -10.94 -10.65 19.02
C GLN A 56 -9.87 -11.57 18.46
N ILE A 57 -9.08 -12.18 19.33
CA ILE A 57 -8.01 -13.11 18.98
C ILE A 57 -8.36 -14.47 19.60
N SER A 58 -8.41 -15.52 18.78
CA SER A 58 -8.63 -16.88 19.26
C SER A 58 -7.32 -17.51 19.76
N GLY A 59 -7.40 -18.74 20.25
CA GLY A 59 -6.20 -19.53 20.51
C GLY A 59 -5.49 -19.97 19.23
N MET A 60 -4.35 -20.63 19.38
CA MET A 60 -3.74 -21.34 18.26
C MET A 60 -4.55 -22.61 17.96
N SER A 61 -4.87 -22.84 16.69
CA SER A 61 -5.58 -24.03 16.23
C SER A 61 -4.66 -25.26 16.24
N GLU A 62 -5.24 -26.44 16.08
CA GLU A 62 -4.49 -27.70 15.92
C GLU A 62 -3.55 -27.70 14.70
N PHE A 63 -3.84 -26.86 13.70
CA PHE A 63 -3.01 -26.67 12.52
C PHE A 63 -1.92 -25.60 12.70
N GLY A 64 -1.77 -25.03 13.90
CA GLY A 64 -0.76 -23.98 14.18
C GLY A 64 -1.17 -22.58 13.72
N LEU A 65 -2.44 -22.37 13.36
CA LEU A 65 -2.94 -21.08 12.88
C LEU A 65 -3.52 -20.26 14.04
N VAL A 66 -3.32 -18.95 14.02
CA VAL A 66 -4.03 -18.02 14.91
C VAL A 66 -5.11 -17.33 14.10
N GLU A 67 -6.35 -17.42 14.56
CA GLU A 67 -7.48 -16.73 13.95
C GLU A 67 -7.82 -15.48 14.77
N MET A 68 -8.20 -14.42 14.08
CA MET A 68 -8.67 -13.22 14.75
C MET A 68 -9.71 -12.49 13.89
N THR A 69 -10.57 -11.73 14.55
CA THR A 69 -11.48 -10.80 13.87
C THR A 69 -11.12 -9.37 14.28
N ARG A 70 -11.15 -8.45 13.32
CA ARG A 70 -10.98 -7.02 13.56
C ARG A 70 -12.08 -6.27 12.82
N LYS A 71 -12.92 -5.51 13.52
CA LYS A 71 -14.09 -4.85 12.89
C LYS A 71 -13.66 -3.97 11.71
N ARG A 72 -14.36 -4.07 10.58
CA ARG A 72 -14.10 -3.20 9.44
C ARG A 72 -14.69 -1.81 9.70
N THR A 73 -13.84 -0.81 9.83
CA THR A 73 -14.23 0.60 10.11
C THR A 73 -14.06 1.53 8.93
N ARG A 74 -13.25 1.15 7.94
CA ARG A 74 -12.96 1.90 6.72
C ARG A 74 -12.56 0.95 5.60
N GLU A 75 -12.48 1.46 4.37
CA GLU A 75 -11.91 0.68 3.27
C GLU A 75 -10.43 0.35 3.54
N PRO A 76 -9.99 -0.89 3.27
CA PRO A 76 -8.61 -1.28 3.43
C PRO A 76 -7.73 -0.59 2.39
N LEU A 77 -6.48 -0.29 2.76
CA LEU A 77 -5.53 0.41 1.90
C LEU A 77 -5.33 -0.28 0.54
N ALA A 78 -5.37 -1.61 0.51
CA ALA A 78 -5.28 -2.37 -0.73
C ALA A 78 -6.38 -1.96 -1.72
N ARG A 79 -7.63 -1.81 -1.26
CA ARG A 79 -8.76 -1.42 -2.13
C ARG A 79 -8.63 0.01 -2.65
N LEU A 80 -8.03 0.90 -1.85
CA LEU A 80 -7.78 2.29 -2.26
C LEU A 80 -6.65 2.41 -3.29
N LEU A 81 -5.62 1.57 -3.17
CA LEU A 81 -4.41 1.65 -4.00
C LEU A 81 -4.39 0.69 -5.19
N SER A 82 -5.39 -0.16 -5.33
CA SER A 82 -5.45 -1.15 -6.41
C SER A 82 -6.88 -1.44 -6.83
N GLU A 83 -7.02 -1.89 -8.06
CA GLU A 83 -8.27 -2.33 -8.68
C GLU A 83 -8.11 -3.75 -9.20
N ASP A 84 -9.22 -4.36 -9.59
CA ASP A 84 -9.22 -5.73 -10.07
C ASP A 84 -8.49 -5.81 -11.42
N CYS A 85 -7.62 -6.81 -11.57
CA CYS A 85 -6.81 -6.96 -12.77
C CYS A 85 -7.69 -7.35 -13.96
N GLY A 86 -7.80 -6.45 -14.94
CA GLY A 86 -8.56 -6.69 -16.17
C GLY A 86 -8.00 -7.83 -17.04
N GLY A 87 -6.71 -8.15 -16.91
CA GLY A 87 -6.06 -9.21 -17.69
C GLY A 87 -6.35 -10.63 -17.21
N CYS A 88 -6.61 -10.82 -15.91
CA CYS A 88 -6.90 -12.13 -15.33
C CYS A 88 -8.32 -12.22 -14.76
N GLY A 89 -9.23 -11.31 -15.14
CA GLY A 89 -10.61 -11.31 -14.66
C GLY A 89 -10.76 -11.11 -13.15
N GLY A 90 -9.85 -10.38 -12.51
CA GLY A 90 -9.94 -10.05 -11.09
C GLY A 90 -9.37 -11.07 -10.12
N THR A 91 -8.77 -12.18 -10.59
CA THR A 91 -8.00 -13.09 -9.71
C THR A 91 -6.83 -12.38 -9.02
N GLY A 92 -6.20 -11.44 -9.72
CA GLY A 92 -5.16 -10.55 -9.22
C GLY A 92 -5.64 -9.11 -9.13
N ARG A 93 -4.79 -8.25 -8.58
CA ARG A 93 -5.02 -6.81 -8.48
C ARG A 93 -3.89 -6.06 -9.16
N THR A 94 -4.23 -4.95 -9.80
CA THR A 94 -3.27 -3.99 -10.39
C THR A 94 -3.36 -2.68 -9.66
N ARG A 95 -2.26 -1.91 -9.59
CA ARG A 95 -2.32 -0.59 -8.94
C ARG A 95 -3.35 0.31 -9.64
N SER A 96 -4.07 1.10 -8.84
CA SER A 96 -5.04 2.05 -9.37
C SER A 96 -4.32 3.21 -10.07
N LEU A 97 -5.01 3.85 -11.01
CA LEU A 97 -4.48 5.05 -11.69
C LEU A 97 -4.03 6.11 -10.69
N VAL A 98 -4.83 6.34 -9.65
CA VAL A 98 -4.54 7.26 -8.56
C VAL A 98 -3.24 6.90 -7.84
N ALA A 99 -3.01 5.61 -7.57
CA ALA A 99 -1.81 5.15 -6.87
C ALA A 99 -0.54 5.32 -7.72
N VAL A 100 -0.62 5.04 -9.02
CA VAL A 100 0.52 5.22 -9.94
C VAL A 100 0.79 6.71 -10.19
N GLY A 101 -0.25 7.50 -10.48
CA GLY A 101 -0.11 8.93 -10.72
C GLY A 101 0.48 9.67 -9.51
N ASN A 102 0.02 9.40 -8.29
CA ASN A 102 0.61 9.99 -7.08
C ASN A 102 2.06 9.55 -6.83
N GLU A 103 2.47 8.37 -7.28
CA GLU A 103 3.89 7.99 -7.24
C GLU A 103 4.71 8.81 -8.22
N ILE A 104 4.22 8.97 -9.45
CA ILE A 104 4.87 9.79 -10.49
C ILE A 104 5.07 11.21 -9.98
N LEU A 105 4.02 11.86 -9.46
CA LEU A 105 4.11 13.23 -8.92
C LEU A 105 5.17 13.34 -7.83
N ARG A 106 5.24 12.37 -6.89
CA ARG A 106 6.27 12.35 -5.86
C ARG A 106 7.68 12.13 -6.41
N LYS A 107 7.84 11.39 -7.50
CA LYS A 107 9.15 11.25 -8.14
C LYS A 107 9.54 12.53 -8.88
N VAL A 108 8.61 13.20 -9.56
CA VAL A 108 8.84 14.52 -10.16
C VAL A 108 9.34 15.52 -9.10
N GLU A 109 8.74 15.53 -7.90
CA GLU A 109 9.22 16.36 -6.79
C GLU A 109 10.66 16.06 -6.39
N ARG A 110 11.04 14.78 -6.33
CA ARG A 110 12.40 14.37 -5.99
C ARG A 110 13.40 14.75 -7.07
N GLU A 111 13.05 14.57 -8.34
CA GLU A 111 13.91 14.96 -9.46
C GLU A 111 14.13 16.48 -9.48
N ASN A 112 13.08 17.28 -9.26
CA ASN A 112 13.24 18.73 -9.13
C ASN A 112 14.07 19.11 -7.90
N ALA A 113 13.91 18.42 -6.77
CA ALA A 113 14.74 18.69 -5.59
C ALA A 113 16.23 18.38 -5.85
N ALA A 114 16.54 17.36 -6.65
CA ALA A 114 17.91 17.01 -7.02
C ALA A 114 18.49 17.94 -8.10
N ARG A 115 17.65 18.41 -9.03
CA ARG A 115 18.05 19.29 -10.15
C ARG A 115 17.02 20.42 -10.32
N PRO A 116 17.06 21.45 -9.45
CA PRO A 116 16.03 22.48 -9.43
C PRO A 116 15.99 23.33 -10.69
N GLY A 117 14.80 23.82 -11.03
CA GLY A 117 14.60 24.83 -12.07
C GLY A 117 14.65 24.30 -13.50
N ARG A 118 14.81 22.99 -13.68
CA ARG A 118 14.85 22.35 -14.99
C ARG A 118 13.47 21.79 -15.38
N PRO A 119 13.05 21.91 -16.66
CA PRO A 119 11.84 21.26 -17.14
C PRO A 119 11.91 19.74 -16.93
N ILE A 120 10.76 19.14 -16.61
CA ILE A 120 10.66 17.69 -16.39
C ILE A 120 9.67 17.12 -17.39
N ARG A 121 10.05 16.01 -18.02
CA ARG A 121 9.16 15.23 -18.88
C ARG A 121 8.89 13.86 -18.27
N VAL A 122 7.63 13.46 -18.26
CA VAL A 122 7.18 12.14 -17.83
C VAL A 122 6.55 11.41 -19.01
N ARG A 123 6.97 10.17 -19.25
CA ARG A 123 6.32 9.27 -20.22
C ARG A 123 5.66 8.12 -19.48
N ALA A 124 4.36 7.93 -19.64
CA ALA A 124 3.60 6.89 -18.94
C ALA A 124 2.63 6.14 -19.88
N ALA A 125 2.00 5.08 -19.38
CA ALA A 125 0.90 4.43 -20.10
C ALA A 125 -0.24 5.42 -20.40
N GLY A 126 -0.96 5.24 -21.51
CA GLY A 126 -1.98 6.20 -21.98
C GLY A 126 -3.05 6.54 -20.94
N GLU A 127 -3.57 5.53 -20.23
CA GLU A 127 -4.55 5.73 -19.15
C GLU A 127 -3.99 6.54 -17.97
N VAL A 128 -2.70 6.39 -17.64
CA VAL A 128 -2.05 7.14 -16.56
C VAL A 128 -1.75 8.57 -16.99
N ALA A 129 -1.29 8.76 -18.23
CA ALA A 129 -1.03 10.08 -18.80
C ALA A 129 -2.31 10.91 -18.89
N SER A 130 -3.40 10.33 -19.41
CA SER A 130 -4.73 10.97 -19.41
C SER A 130 -5.18 11.29 -17.99
N TRP A 131 -5.10 10.33 -17.05
CA TRP A 131 -5.48 10.59 -15.65
C TRP A 131 -4.70 11.75 -15.01
N LEU A 132 -3.38 11.85 -15.26
CA LEU A 132 -2.54 12.95 -14.74
C LEU A 132 -2.92 14.31 -15.32
N ASN A 133 -3.25 14.36 -16.62
CA ASN A 133 -3.64 15.58 -17.31
C ASN A 133 -5.08 16.02 -16.98
N ASP A 134 -5.99 15.05 -16.82
CA ASP A 134 -7.44 15.28 -16.69
C ASP A 134 -7.93 15.29 -15.22
N SER A 135 -7.05 15.08 -14.24
CA SER A 135 -7.45 15.02 -12.83
C SER A 135 -8.25 16.26 -12.40
N GLU A 136 -9.48 16.07 -11.93
CA GLU A 136 -10.40 17.16 -11.49
C GLU A 136 -9.73 18.06 -10.43
N ASP A 137 -8.92 17.44 -9.59
CA ASP A 137 -8.14 18.06 -8.54
C ASP A 137 -6.99 18.95 -9.06
N ARG A 138 -6.72 18.98 -10.37
CA ARG A 138 -5.61 19.73 -10.99
C ARG A 138 -4.27 19.47 -10.30
N LEU A 139 -4.01 18.20 -9.94
CA LEU A 139 -2.86 17.81 -9.13
C LEU A 139 -1.54 18.22 -9.80
N LEU A 140 -1.42 17.97 -11.10
CA LEU A 140 -0.25 18.35 -11.89
C LEU A 140 -0.04 19.87 -11.91
N THR A 141 -1.10 20.65 -12.14
CA THR A 141 -1.03 22.12 -12.14
C THR A 141 -0.57 22.66 -10.79
N ARG A 142 -1.14 22.15 -9.69
CA ARG A 142 -0.72 22.53 -8.33
C ARG A 142 0.74 22.16 -8.06
N LEU A 143 1.19 21.01 -8.56
CA LEU A 143 2.58 20.60 -8.46
C LEU A 143 3.50 21.56 -9.21
N GLN A 144 3.21 21.84 -10.48
CA GLN A 144 4.00 22.77 -11.31
C GLN A 144 4.10 24.16 -10.66
N GLN A 145 2.99 24.70 -10.15
CA GLN A 145 2.98 25.99 -9.45
C GLN A 145 3.86 25.98 -8.20
N ARG A 146 3.80 24.91 -7.40
CA ARG A 146 4.63 24.78 -6.20
C ARG A 146 6.12 24.63 -6.53
N LEU A 147 6.45 23.91 -7.60
CA LEU A 147 7.84 23.67 -7.98
C LEU A 147 8.44 24.82 -8.81
N GLY A 148 7.62 25.65 -9.45
CA GLY A 148 8.08 26.70 -10.35
C GLY A 148 8.70 26.18 -11.66
N VAL A 149 8.45 24.92 -12.02
CA VAL A 149 8.96 24.27 -13.24
C VAL A 149 7.83 23.65 -14.04
N GLY A 150 7.97 23.66 -15.37
CA GLY A 150 7.07 22.96 -16.28
C GLY A 150 7.27 21.44 -16.19
N VAL A 151 6.16 20.71 -16.16
CA VAL A 151 6.12 19.24 -16.15
C VAL A 151 5.25 18.77 -17.32
N GLU A 152 5.88 18.22 -18.35
CA GLU A 152 5.20 17.66 -19.52
C GLU A 152 4.87 16.18 -19.29
N ILE A 153 3.64 15.77 -19.59
CA ILE A 153 3.18 14.37 -19.47
C ILE A 153 2.81 13.82 -20.85
N ASP A 154 3.57 12.85 -21.32
CA ASP A 154 3.35 12.15 -22.58
C ASP A 154 2.84 10.72 -22.37
N SER A 155 1.98 10.27 -23.28
CA SER A 155 1.64 8.85 -23.37
C SER A 155 2.67 8.08 -24.20
N ARG A 156 3.02 6.86 -23.76
CA ARG A 156 3.91 5.96 -24.51
C ARG A 156 3.21 4.61 -24.76
N PRO A 157 2.91 4.27 -26.04
CA PRO A 157 2.34 2.98 -26.38
C PRO A 157 3.22 1.81 -25.92
N GLY A 158 2.58 0.72 -25.49
CA GLY A 158 3.27 -0.49 -25.00
C GLY A 158 3.77 -0.42 -23.55
N PHE A 159 3.59 0.71 -22.86
CA PHE A 159 3.83 0.76 -21.42
C PHE A 159 2.68 0.07 -20.67
N SER A 160 3.02 -0.82 -19.76
CA SER A 160 2.06 -1.28 -18.74
C SER A 160 1.74 -0.12 -17.80
N ARG A 161 0.59 -0.19 -17.12
CA ARG A 161 0.11 0.87 -16.22
C ARG A 161 1.18 1.39 -15.25
N GLU A 162 1.95 0.49 -14.66
CA GLU A 162 2.95 0.82 -13.64
C GLU A 162 4.29 1.29 -14.23
N ARG A 163 4.49 1.16 -15.55
CA ARG A 163 5.72 1.58 -16.23
C ARG A 163 5.63 3.05 -16.61
N TYR A 164 6.67 3.79 -16.26
CA TYR A 164 6.86 5.18 -16.67
C TYR A 164 8.34 5.55 -16.63
N GLU A 165 8.69 6.65 -17.32
CA GLU A 165 10.03 7.23 -17.38
C GLU A 165 9.95 8.71 -17.02
N ILE A 166 10.96 9.22 -16.32
CA ILE A 166 11.08 10.64 -15.98
C ILE A 166 12.45 11.11 -16.46
N SER A 167 12.48 12.23 -17.19
CA SER A 167 13.70 12.90 -17.66
C SER A 167 13.68 14.36 -17.28
N VAL A 168 14.81 14.85 -16.76
CA VAL A 168 15.04 16.27 -16.47
C VAL A 168 15.83 16.84 -17.65
N GLU A 169 15.32 17.91 -18.26
CA GLU A 169 15.93 18.55 -19.44
C GLU A 169 16.99 19.60 -19.05
#